data_AF-A0A3M1HMP4-F1
#
_entry.id   AF-A0A3M1HMP4-F1
#
_cell.length_a   1.000
_cell.length_b   1.000
_cell.length_c   1.000
_cell.angle_alpha   90.00
_cell.angle_beta   90.00
_cell.angle_gamma   90.00
#
_symmetry.space_group_name_H-M   'P 1'
#
loop_
_entity.id
_entity.type
_entity.pdbx_description
1 polymer ?
#
loop_
_entity_poly.entity_id
_entity_poly.type
_entity_poly.pdbx_seq_one_letter_code
_entity_poly.pdbx_strand_id
1 'polypeptide(L)'
;MAQRRGHCGHRISPRLPRRRATQPHLADHRMGRMNRETVICSMCGHRFNADQLGACHTCPLHKSCNLLCCPYCGYQMVHVRRSRLARLASRLLARSPQPRTSTSGSLVTLPPGRTARVVALAPSLPPARQAYLQACGLVPGCQIRIVQQSPVTVVRFDHTELALERELAEAVQVESD
;
A
#
# COMPACT_ATOMS: atom_id res chain seq x y z
N MET A 1 -7.88 39.29 43.24
CA MET A 1 -8.85 39.37 42.12
C MET A 1 -8.18 40.15 40.98
N ALA A 2 -7.31 39.53 40.18
CA ALA A 2 -7.62 38.79 38.95
C ALA A 2 -8.44 39.59 37.93
N GLN A 3 -7.77 40.17 36.91
CA GLN A 3 -8.24 40.15 35.51
C GLN A 3 -7.25 40.82 34.49
N ARG A 4 -6.96 40.02 33.46
CA ARG A 4 -6.79 40.34 32.02
C ARG A 4 -5.49 40.99 31.50
N ARG A 5 -4.85 40.22 30.61
CA ARG A 5 -4.41 40.48 29.20
C ARG A 5 -3.06 39.75 29.03
N GLY A 6 -2.87 38.72 28.22
CA GLY A 6 -3.47 38.42 26.92
C GLY A 6 -2.52 38.90 25.82
N HIS A 7 -1.34 38.30 25.66
CA HIS A 7 -0.43 38.56 24.53
C HIS A 7 0.10 37.26 23.93
N CYS A 8 -0.38 37.00 22.71
CA CYS A 8 -0.03 35.89 21.83
C CYS A 8 1.32 36.17 21.15
N GLY A 9 2.19 35.16 21.15
CA GLY A 9 3.43 35.15 20.38
C GLY A 9 3.16 35.08 18.88
N HIS A 10 3.68 36.06 18.13
CA HIS A 10 3.63 36.08 16.68
C HIS A 10 4.70 35.17 16.08
N ARG A 11 4.22 34.18 15.32
CA ARG A 11 4.98 33.32 14.41
C ARG A 11 5.53 34.15 13.26
N ILE A 12 6.82 34.00 12.98
CA ILE A 12 7.42 34.41 11.71
C ILE A 12 7.78 33.11 10.98
N SER A 13 6.95 32.72 10.02
CA SER A 13 7.25 31.66 9.07
C SER A 13 7.63 32.27 7.71
N PRO A 14 8.64 31.72 7.02
CA PRO A 14 9.20 32.33 5.82
C PRO A 14 8.33 32.12 4.58
N ARG A 15 8.39 33.13 3.69
CA ARG A 15 7.77 33.14 2.36
C ARG A 15 8.48 32.14 1.44
N LEU A 16 7.72 31.23 0.83
CA LEU A 16 8.17 30.42 -0.31
C LEU A 16 7.51 30.95 -1.60
N PRO A 17 8.29 31.29 -2.65
CA PRO A 17 7.74 31.51 -3.98
C PRO A 17 7.64 30.21 -4.79
N ARG A 18 6.65 30.18 -5.69
CA ARG A 18 6.29 29.11 -6.63
C ARG A 18 7.19 29.08 -7.88
N ARG A 19 7.52 27.85 -8.34
CA ARG A 19 7.72 27.38 -9.75
C ARG A 19 8.84 28.07 -10.55
N ARG A 20 9.56 27.48 -11.51
CA ARG A 20 9.39 26.30 -12.39
C ARG A 20 10.78 25.96 -12.98
N ALA A 21 10.92 24.71 -13.43
CA ALA A 21 11.96 24.10 -14.27
C ALA A 21 13.02 24.98 -14.97
N THR A 22 14.29 24.54 -14.92
CA THR A 22 15.07 24.11 -16.10
C THR A 22 16.38 23.43 -15.68
N GLN A 23 16.66 22.26 -16.28
CA GLN A 23 17.95 21.55 -16.23
C GLN A 23 18.98 22.23 -17.16
N PRO A 24 20.28 22.01 -16.90
CA PRO A 24 21.17 21.56 -17.98
C PRO A 24 22.00 20.33 -17.53
N HIS A 25 21.92 19.23 -18.30
CA HIS A 25 22.95 18.76 -19.26
C HIS A 25 24.27 18.31 -18.57
N LEU A 26 24.45 17.01 -18.31
CA LEU A 26 25.07 15.99 -19.20
C LEU A 26 26.57 16.25 -19.47
N ALA A 27 27.41 15.52 -18.75
CA ALA A 27 28.70 15.07 -19.25
C ALA A 27 28.91 13.60 -18.82
N ASP A 28 28.95 12.78 -19.85
CA ASP A 28 29.17 11.34 -19.91
C ASP A 28 30.41 10.87 -19.15
N HIS A 29 30.32 9.75 -18.41
CA HIS A 29 31.37 8.72 -18.39
C HIS A 29 30.84 7.38 -17.85
N ARG A 30 30.42 6.53 -18.79
CA ARG A 30 30.73 5.09 -18.92
C ARG A 30 31.01 4.30 -17.63
N MET A 31 30.01 3.57 -17.11
CA MET A 31 30.09 2.12 -16.80
C MET A 31 28.73 1.62 -16.27
N GLY A 32 28.13 0.62 -16.92
CA GLY A 32 27.08 -0.23 -16.35
C GLY A 32 25.65 0.32 -16.36
N ARG A 33 24.81 -0.21 -17.26
CA ARG A 33 23.33 -0.16 -17.11
C ARG A 33 22.95 -0.86 -15.79
N MET A 34 22.86 -0.13 -14.68
CA MET A 34 22.15 -0.59 -13.49
C MET A 34 20.66 -0.32 -13.69
N ASN A 35 19.93 -1.39 -14.02
CA ASN A 35 18.46 -1.40 -14.00
C ASN A 35 18.00 -0.98 -12.60
N ARG A 36 17.56 0.26 -12.42
CA ARG A 36 16.83 0.67 -11.22
C ARG A 36 15.47 0.00 -11.26
N GLU A 37 15.36 -1.19 -10.65
CA GLU A 37 14.09 -1.90 -10.54
C GLU A 37 13.24 -1.19 -9.48
N THR A 38 12.31 -0.35 -9.94
CA THR A 38 11.29 0.25 -9.09
C THR A 38 10.31 -0.82 -8.67
N VAL A 39 10.26 -1.12 -7.37
CA VAL A 39 9.33 -2.07 -6.78
C VAL A 39 8.20 -1.30 -6.12
N ILE A 40 6.97 -1.77 -6.35
CA ILE A 40 5.78 -1.26 -5.68
C ILE A 40 5.51 -2.16 -4.49
N CYS A 41 5.44 -1.59 -3.30
CA CYS A 41 5.05 -2.34 -2.11
C CYS A 41 3.62 -2.88 -2.25
N SER A 42 3.44 -4.19 -2.21
CA SER A 42 2.11 -4.82 -2.19
C SER A 42 1.30 -4.48 -0.93
N MET A 43 1.95 -3.97 0.12
CA MET A 43 1.30 -3.57 1.37
C MET A 43 0.73 -2.15 1.32
N CYS A 44 1.53 -1.18 0.87
CA CYS A 44 1.21 0.25 1.01
C CYS A 44 1.25 1.02 -0.31
N GLY A 45 1.56 0.37 -1.43
CA GLY A 45 1.67 1.00 -2.75
C GLY A 45 2.88 1.93 -2.93
N HIS A 46 3.71 2.11 -1.90
CA HIS A 46 4.90 2.95 -1.98
C HIS A 46 5.88 2.40 -3.04
N ARG A 47 6.33 3.28 -3.92
CA ARG A 47 7.28 2.96 -4.99
C ARG A 47 8.67 3.30 -4.51
N PHE A 48 9.53 2.29 -4.41
CA PHE A 48 10.91 2.47 -3.97
C PHE A 48 11.85 1.69 -4.88
N ASN A 49 13.11 2.11 -4.92
CA ASN A 49 14.13 1.39 -5.66
C ASN A 49 14.58 0.18 -4.83
N ALA A 50 14.62 -1.00 -5.45
CA ALA A 50 15.14 -2.20 -4.80
C ALA A 50 16.56 -2.01 -4.26
N ASP A 51 17.35 -1.10 -4.82
CA ASP A 51 18.74 -0.85 -4.41
C ASP A 51 18.88 0.14 -3.22
N GLN A 52 17.79 0.79 -2.78
CA GLN A 52 17.82 1.82 -1.72
C GLN A 52 17.41 1.28 -0.33
N LEU A 53 17.78 0.04 0.00
CA LEU A 53 17.31 -0.67 1.20
C LEU A 53 18.12 -0.33 2.47
N GLY A 54 17.77 0.75 3.18
CA GLY A 54 18.45 1.17 4.42
C GLY A 54 18.50 0.12 5.55
N ALA A 55 17.50 -0.76 5.66
CA ALA A 55 17.44 -1.79 6.72
C ALA A 55 18.06 -3.14 6.31
N CYS A 56 17.99 -3.51 5.03
CA CYS A 56 18.55 -4.79 4.57
C CYS A 56 20.06 -4.72 4.36
N HIS A 57 20.66 -3.56 4.05
CA HIS A 57 22.11 -3.45 3.87
C HIS A 57 22.92 -3.79 5.13
N THR A 58 22.35 -3.57 6.33
CA THR A 58 22.96 -3.91 7.62
C THR A 58 22.80 -5.39 7.97
N CYS A 59 21.99 -6.15 7.24
CA CYS A 59 21.81 -7.58 7.48
C CYS A 59 23.02 -8.36 6.93
N PRO A 60 23.70 -9.20 7.74
CA PRO A 60 24.85 -9.99 7.28
C PRO A 60 24.51 -10.97 6.16
N LEU A 61 23.22 -11.29 5.96
CA LEU A 61 22.72 -12.18 4.89
C LEU A 61 22.17 -11.44 3.66
N HIS A 62 22.33 -10.12 3.54
CA HIS A 62 21.69 -9.32 2.48
C HIS A 62 22.07 -9.73 1.05
N LYS A 63 23.26 -10.33 0.86
CA LYS A 63 23.75 -10.78 -0.45
C LYS A 63 22.96 -11.97 -1.00
N SER A 64 22.43 -12.83 -0.12
CA SER A 64 21.64 -14.02 -0.47
C SER A 64 20.17 -13.92 -0.04
N CYS A 65 19.78 -12.84 0.66
CA CYS A 65 18.41 -12.62 1.07
C CYS A 65 17.51 -12.31 -0.15
N ASN A 66 16.44 -13.07 -0.31
CA ASN A 66 15.42 -12.83 -1.34
C ASN A 66 14.27 -11.96 -0.81
N LEU A 67 14.45 -11.23 0.29
CA LEU A 67 13.41 -10.36 0.87
C LEU A 67 13.73 -8.88 0.62
N LEU A 68 12.71 -8.12 0.23
CA LEU A 68 12.67 -6.67 0.07
C LEU A 68 11.85 -6.06 1.20
N CYS A 69 12.46 -5.22 2.03
CA CYS A 69 11.75 -4.47 3.05
C CYS A 69 11.30 -3.12 2.50
N CYS A 70 10.00 -2.85 2.54
CA CYS A 70 9.47 -1.52 2.20
C CYS A 70 9.92 -0.50 3.27
N PRO A 71 10.60 0.59 2.89
CA PRO A 71 11.06 1.60 3.83
C PRO A 71 9.92 2.42 4.44
N TYR A 72 8.74 2.43 3.79
CA TYR A 72 7.59 3.23 4.24
C TYR A 72 6.71 2.51 5.27
N CYS A 73 6.57 1.18 5.17
CA CYS A 73 5.65 0.42 6.02
C CYS A 73 6.26 -0.80 6.70
N GLY A 74 7.56 -1.08 6.49
CA GLY A 74 8.26 -2.21 7.10
C GLY A 74 7.90 -3.59 6.53
N TYR A 75 6.97 -3.67 5.58
CA TYR A 75 6.55 -4.95 5.00
C TYR A 75 7.66 -5.61 4.20
N GLN A 76 7.81 -6.91 4.39
CA GLN A 76 8.82 -7.73 3.72
C GLN A 76 8.17 -8.50 2.57
N MET A 77 8.68 -8.30 1.36
CA MET A 77 8.21 -8.98 0.15
C MET A 77 9.29 -9.90 -0.40
N VAL A 78 8.92 -10.99 -1.06
CA VAL A 78 9.89 -11.86 -1.74
C VAL A 78 10.27 -11.29 -3.12
N HIS A 79 11.56 -11.08 -3.36
CA HIS A 79 12.14 -10.67 -4.63
C HIS A 79 12.17 -11.85 -5.61
N VAL A 80 11.04 -12.11 -6.28
CA VAL A 80 10.85 -13.25 -7.20
C VAL A 80 11.92 -13.31 -8.32
N ARG A 81 12.49 -12.16 -8.73
CA ARG A 81 13.55 -12.12 -9.78
C ARG A 81 14.86 -12.83 -9.46
N ARG A 82 15.18 -13.11 -8.19
CA ARG A 82 16.41 -13.86 -7.82
C ARG A 82 16.28 -15.37 -8.04
N SER A 83 15.07 -15.91 -8.24
CA SER A 83 14.83 -17.34 -8.46
C SER A 83 14.57 -17.63 -9.95
N ARG A 84 15.51 -18.30 -10.62
CA ARG A 84 15.37 -18.74 -12.04
C ARG A 84 14.14 -19.64 -12.25
N LEU A 85 13.84 -20.49 -11.26
CA LEU A 85 12.66 -21.36 -11.26
C LEU A 85 11.35 -20.58 -11.08
N ALA A 86 11.36 -19.52 -10.27
CA ALA A 86 10.17 -18.69 -10.07
C ALA A 86 9.77 -17.94 -11.35
N ARG A 87 10.73 -17.52 -12.20
CA ARG A 87 10.44 -16.92 -13.52
C ARG A 87 9.68 -17.85 -14.46
N LEU A 88 9.87 -19.16 -14.37
CA LEU A 88 9.15 -20.12 -15.20
C LEU A 88 7.74 -20.36 -14.63
N ALA A 89 7.63 -20.53 -13.31
CA ALA A 89 6.36 -20.72 -12.62
C ALA A 89 5.44 -19.48 -12.73
N SER A 90 5.98 -18.26 -12.60
CA SER A 90 5.23 -17.03 -12.80
C SER A 90 4.69 -16.88 -14.22
N ARG A 91 5.27 -17.52 -15.24
CA ARG A 91 4.72 -17.50 -16.61
C ARG A 91 3.57 -18.48 -16.80
N LEU A 92 3.54 -19.57 -16.01
CA LEU A 92 2.46 -20.55 -16.04
C LEU A 92 1.31 -20.19 -15.07
N LEU A 93 1.59 -19.38 -14.04
CA LEU A 93 0.62 -18.96 -13.01
C LEU A 93 0.26 -17.46 -13.06
N ALA A 94 0.88 -16.64 -13.92
CA ALA A 94 0.40 -15.28 -14.19
C ALA A 94 -0.87 -15.34 -15.04
N ARG A 95 -1.94 -15.86 -14.44
CA ARG A 95 -3.28 -15.38 -14.72
C ARG A 95 -3.32 -13.96 -14.16
N SER A 96 -2.80 -13.02 -14.94
CA SER A 96 -3.06 -11.60 -14.71
C SER A 96 -4.58 -11.47 -14.58
N PRO A 97 -5.11 -10.95 -13.46
CA PRO A 97 -6.51 -10.60 -13.40
C PRO A 97 -6.68 -9.50 -14.45
N GLN A 98 -7.20 -9.91 -15.61
CA GLN A 98 -7.56 -8.98 -16.66
C GLN A 98 -8.55 -7.98 -16.05
N PRO A 99 -8.39 -6.67 -16.29
CA PRO A 99 -9.37 -5.68 -15.85
C PRO A 99 -10.68 -5.98 -16.55
N ARG A 100 -11.56 -6.69 -15.85
CA ARG A 100 -12.99 -6.67 -16.14
C ARG A 100 -13.45 -5.24 -15.87
N THR A 101 -14.38 -4.73 -16.66
CA THR A 101 -15.04 -3.44 -16.41
C THR A 101 -15.94 -3.57 -15.20
N SER A 102 -15.32 -3.71 -14.05
CA SER A 102 -15.98 -3.88 -12.78
C SER A 102 -16.01 -2.51 -12.11
N THR A 103 -17.14 -2.17 -11.50
CA THR A 103 -17.26 -0.91 -10.77
C THR A 103 -16.44 -1.02 -9.48
N SER A 104 -15.22 -0.49 -9.52
CA SER A 104 -14.41 -0.31 -8.31
C SER A 104 -15.02 0.77 -7.43
N GLY A 105 -15.26 0.46 -6.16
CA GLY A 105 -15.91 1.34 -5.19
C GLY A 105 -15.42 1.11 -3.77
N SER A 106 -16.02 1.83 -2.81
CA SER A 106 -15.74 1.60 -1.39
C SER A 106 -16.64 0.49 -0.85
N LEU A 107 -16.18 -0.29 0.12
CA LEU A 107 -16.96 -1.35 0.73
C LEU A 107 -18.31 -0.85 1.29
N VAL A 108 -18.36 0.38 1.80
CA VAL A 108 -19.59 0.97 2.38
C VAL A 108 -20.68 1.22 1.35
N THR A 109 -20.34 1.32 0.05
CA THR A 109 -21.33 1.58 -0.99
C THR A 109 -22.07 0.32 -1.43
N LEU A 110 -21.60 -0.86 -1.03
CA LEU A 110 -22.22 -2.13 -1.39
C LEU A 110 -23.33 -2.53 -0.41
N PRO A 111 -24.54 -2.86 -0.88
CA PRO A 111 -25.60 -3.31 0.02
C PRO A 111 -25.31 -4.69 0.63
N PRO A 112 -25.89 -5.01 1.79
CA PRO A 112 -25.85 -6.36 2.36
C PRO A 112 -26.29 -7.42 1.35
N GLY A 113 -25.71 -8.61 1.47
CA GLY A 113 -25.94 -9.75 0.58
C GLY A 113 -25.07 -9.77 -0.68
N ARG A 114 -24.41 -8.66 -1.05
CA ARG A 114 -23.51 -8.61 -2.21
C ARG A 114 -22.18 -9.29 -1.93
N THR A 115 -21.54 -9.75 -3.00
CA THR A 115 -20.19 -10.29 -2.99
C THR A 115 -19.29 -9.34 -3.77
N ALA A 116 -18.07 -9.14 -3.31
CA ALA A 116 -17.07 -8.30 -3.96
C ALA A 116 -15.67 -8.84 -3.71
N ARG A 117 -14.71 -8.40 -4.51
CA ARG A 117 -13.29 -8.70 -4.35
C ARG A 117 -12.58 -7.49 -3.78
N VAL A 118 -11.79 -7.67 -2.73
CA VAL A 118 -10.93 -6.59 -2.20
C VAL A 118 -9.83 -6.32 -3.22
N VAL A 119 -9.69 -5.07 -3.66
CA VAL A 119 -8.68 -4.66 -4.65
C VAL A 119 -7.50 -4.00 -3.97
N ALA A 120 -7.77 -3.15 -2.99
CA ALA A 120 -6.74 -2.40 -2.28
C ALA A 120 -7.26 -1.92 -0.92
N LEU A 121 -6.30 -1.59 -0.04
CA LEU A 121 -6.55 -0.79 1.15
C LEU A 121 -6.07 0.63 0.87
N ALA A 122 -6.85 1.62 1.28
CA ALA A 122 -6.52 3.01 1.02
C ALA A 122 -5.15 3.38 1.66
N PRO A 123 -4.30 4.16 0.96
CA PRO A 123 -3.01 4.59 1.48
C PRO A 123 -3.14 5.61 2.63
N SER A 124 -4.34 6.18 2.82
CA SER A 124 -4.68 7.04 3.97
C SER A 124 -4.80 6.27 5.28
N LEU A 125 -4.92 4.94 5.24
CA LEU A 125 -5.07 4.12 6.43
C LEU A 125 -3.71 3.96 7.15
N PRO A 126 -3.62 4.22 8.47
CA PRO A 126 -2.38 4.05 9.23
C PRO A 126 -1.79 2.63 9.08
N PRO A 127 -0.45 2.48 9.05
CA PRO A 127 0.19 1.17 8.85
C PRO A 127 -0.25 0.08 9.83
N ALA A 128 -0.50 0.45 11.09
CA ALA A 128 -0.98 -0.48 12.12
C ALA A 128 -2.39 -1.03 11.79
N ARG A 129 -3.29 -0.18 11.28
CA ARG A 129 -4.65 -0.58 10.89
C ARG A 129 -4.64 -1.43 9.61
N GLN A 130 -3.74 -1.14 8.66
CA GLN A 130 -3.52 -2.00 7.49
C GLN A 130 -3.04 -3.40 7.91
N ALA A 131 -2.02 -3.45 8.78
CA ALA A 131 -1.49 -4.71 9.29
C ALA A 131 -2.56 -5.52 10.05
N TYR A 132 -3.42 -4.87 10.84
CA TYR A 132 -4.55 -5.50 11.50
C TYR A 132 -5.52 -6.16 10.51
N LEU A 133 -5.99 -5.42 9.49
CA LEU A 133 -6.92 -5.97 8.48
C LEU A 133 -6.32 -7.19 7.76
N GLN A 134 -5.03 -7.12 7.45
CA GLN A 134 -4.31 -8.19 6.77
C GLN A 134 -4.09 -9.40 7.68
N ALA A 135 -3.78 -9.19 8.96
CA ALA A 135 -3.69 -10.26 9.95
C ALA A 135 -5.05 -10.97 10.15
N CYS A 136 -6.16 -10.24 10.00
CA CYS A 136 -7.50 -10.81 9.97
C CYS A 136 -7.83 -11.55 8.66
N GLY A 137 -6.98 -11.48 7.62
CA GLY A 137 -7.20 -12.12 6.32
C GLY A 137 -7.86 -11.21 5.26
N LEU A 138 -8.13 -9.94 5.58
CA LEU A 138 -8.69 -8.96 4.65
C LEU A 138 -7.57 -8.35 3.79
N VAL A 139 -7.14 -9.08 2.76
CA VAL A 139 -6.05 -8.74 1.85
C VAL A 139 -6.53 -8.48 0.41
N PRO A 140 -5.78 -7.73 -0.41
CA PRO A 140 -6.04 -7.64 -1.84
C PRO A 140 -6.16 -9.01 -2.51
N GLY A 141 -7.22 -9.19 -3.29
CA GLY A 141 -7.57 -10.45 -3.96
C GLY A 141 -8.51 -11.35 -3.16
N CYS A 142 -8.84 -11.03 -1.91
CA CYS A 142 -9.80 -11.78 -1.11
C CYS A 142 -11.24 -11.52 -1.60
N GLN A 143 -12.06 -12.57 -1.68
CA GLN A 143 -13.47 -12.47 -2.01
C GLN A 143 -14.29 -12.39 -0.72
N ILE A 144 -15.09 -11.33 -0.60
CA ILE A 144 -15.86 -11.00 0.59
C ILE A 144 -17.35 -10.95 0.28
N ARG A 145 -18.18 -11.32 1.24
CA ARG A 145 -19.63 -11.12 1.23
C ARG A 145 -20.01 -10.11 2.30
N ILE A 146 -20.79 -9.11 1.92
CA ILE A 146 -21.34 -8.15 2.88
C ILE A 146 -22.48 -8.83 3.63
N VAL A 147 -22.33 -9.04 4.92
CA VAL A 147 -23.38 -9.60 5.79
C VAL A 147 -24.27 -8.49 6.31
N GLN A 148 -23.67 -7.37 6.73
CA GLN A 148 -24.37 -6.24 7.34
C GLN A 148 -23.62 -4.93 7.04
N GLN A 149 -24.33 -3.80 6.99
CA GLN A 149 -23.73 -2.45 6.84
C GLN A 149 -23.97 -1.51 8.03
N SER A 150 -24.98 -1.77 8.87
CA SER A 150 -25.36 -0.92 10.01
C SER A 150 -25.78 -1.80 11.19
N PRO A 151 -25.38 -1.49 12.45
CA PRO A 151 -24.62 -0.32 12.88
C PRO A 151 -23.11 -0.38 12.58
N VAL A 152 -22.58 -1.57 12.27
CA VAL A 152 -21.21 -1.80 11.82
C VAL A 152 -21.22 -2.63 10.52
N THR A 153 -20.20 -2.45 9.68
CA THR A 153 -20.05 -3.21 8.45
C THR A 153 -19.47 -4.57 8.77
N VAL A 154 -20.24 -5.64 8.55
CA VAL A 154 -19.79 -7.02 8.76
C VAL A 154 -19.55 -7.66 7.41
N VAL A 155 -18.33 -8.14 7.19
CA VAL A 155 -17.95 -8.89 6.00
C VAL A 155 -17.58 -10.31 6.37
N ARG A 156 -17.91 -11.25 5.47
CA ARG A 156 -17.52 -12.65 5.58
C ARG A 156 -16.63 -13.04 4.42
N PHE A 157 -15.53 -13.71 4.70
CA PHE A 157 -14.62 -14.29 3.71
C PHE A 157 -14.10 -15.62 4.24
N ASP A 158 -14.00 -16.62 3.37
CA ASP A 158 -13.74 -18.01 3.72
C ASP A 158 -14.68 -18.50 4.85
N HIS A 159 -14.15 -18.65 6.07
CA HIS A 159 -14.88 -19.03 7.28
C HIS A 159 -14.81 -17.98 8.40
N THR A 160 -14.35 -16.77 8.08
CA THR A 160 -14.14 -15.68 9.04
C THR A 160 -15.17 -14.57 8.81
N GLU A 161 -15.72 -14.07 9.91
CA GLU A 161 -16.54 -12.86 9.92
C GLU A 161 -15.77 -11.74 10.62
N LEU A 162 -15.69 -10.59 9.98
CA LEU A 162 -14.99 -9.42 10.47
C LEU A 162 -15.96 -8.24 10.54
N ALA A 163 -16.13 -7.69 11.73
CA ALA A 163 -16.82 -6.43 11.95
C ALA A 163 -15.83 -5.27 11.77
N LEU A 164 -16.18 -4.35 10.88
CA LEU A 164 -15.40 -3.19 10.53
C LEU A 164 -16.13 -1.92 11.00
N GLU A 165 -15.39 -1.08 11.71
CA GLU A 165 -15.80 0.31 11.94
C GLU A 165 -15.87 1.06 10.61
N ARG A 166 -16.70 2.10 10.55
CA ARG A 166 -16.94 2.88 9.32
C ARG A 166 -15.65 3.38 8.69
N GLU A 167 -14.72 3.91 9.49
CA GLU A 167 -13.42 4.40 8.99
C GLU A 167 -12.61 3.31 8.27
N LEU A 168 -12.65 2.08 8.78
CA LEU A 168 -11.96 0.95 8.15
C LEU A 168 -12.70 0.50 6.90
N ALA A 169 -14.02 0.40 6.96
CA ALA A 169 -14.84 0.01 5.81
C ALA A 169 -14.70 0.99 4.64
N GLU A 170 -14.66 2.30 4.91
CA GLU A 170 -14.45 3.33 3.88
C GLU A 170 -13.09 3.19 3.18
N ALA A 171 -12.07 2.76 3.92
CA ALA A 171 -10.71 2.55 3.44
C ALA A 171 -10.53 1.25 2.62
N VAL A 172 -11.51 0.33 2.61
CA VAL A 172 -11.44 -0.91 1.83
C VAL A 172 -12.01 -0.66 0.43
N GLN A 173 -11.15 -0.76 -0.58
CA GLN A 173 -11.54 -0.67 -1.98
C GLN A 173 -11.90 -2.05 -2.52
N VAL A 174 -13.06 -2.12 -3.17
CA VAL A 174 -13.66 -3.37 -3.61
C VAL A 174 -14.12 -3.28 -5.05
N GLU A 175 -14.16 -4.43 -5.68
CA GLU A 175 -14.65 -4.64 -7.03
C GLU A 175 -15.87 -5.55 -6.95
N SER A 176 -17.04 -5.06 -7.37
CA SER A 176 -18.25 -5.89 -7.45
C SER A 176 -18.17 -6.81 -8.68
N ASP A 177 -18.51 -8.09 -8.51
CA ASP A 177 -18.72 -9.05 -9.61
C ASP A 177 -20.04 -8.78 -10.34
#